data_AF-F8TCW5-F1
#
_entry.id   AF-F8TCW5-F1
#
_cell.length_a   1.000
_cell.length_b   1.000
_cell.length_c   1.000
_cell.angle_alpha   90.00
_cell.angle_beta   90.00
_cell.angle_gamma   90.00
#
_symmetry.space_group_name_H-M   'P 1'
#
loop_
_entity.id
_entity.type
_entity.pdbx_description
1 polymer ?
#
loop_
_entity_poly.entity_id
_entity_poly.type
_entity_poly.pdbx_seq_one_letter_code
_entity_poly.pdbx_strand_id
1 'polypeptide(L)'
;ALKLMKLCQKYHVHILSVHDGYFDMDKAFDRLKLNIFISLAELESDNIGEQVKNGLKEKARQGKLITTHAPFGYTYHNGTFTINQDEAPTVKAIFHYYLQGYGYKKIAQYLETDNQNINRKPYQVRAIIMNPNYCGRVINQYGQYDNMFPPIISISSYEQAQILRSEKHRKRTPSANQLKQKIKCPCCGATLTNMTIRRKQYNTLRYYVCPQN
;
A
#
# COMPACT_ATOMS: atom_id res chain seq x y z
N ALA A 1 -16.11 26.37 -0.13
CA ALA A 1 -17.16 27.37 -0.43
C ALA A 1 -16.65 28.79 -0.78
N LEU A 2 -16.07 29.55 0.16
CA LEU A 2 -15.84 31.01 0.06
C LEU A 2 -15.04 31.50 -1.16
N LYS A 3 -14.07 30.71 -1.63
CA LYS A 3 -13.25 31.06 -2.81
C LYS A 3 -14.06 31.04 -4.11
N LEU A 4 -15.00 30.10 -4.26
CA LEU A 4 -15.88 29.98 -5.42
C LEU A 4 -16.79 31.21 -5.53
N MET A 5 -17.44 31.58 -4.41
CA MET A 5 -18.36 32.72 -4.39
C MET A 5 -17.67 34.06 -4.70
N LYS A 6 -16.48 34.28 -4.13
CA LYS A 6 -15.67 35.48 -4.45
C LYS A 6 -15.30 35.54 -5.93
N LEU A 7 -15.07 34.38 -6.55
CA LEU A 7 -14.77 34.30 -7.97
C LEU A 7 -16.00 34.60 -8.82
N CYS A 8 -17.15 34.02 -8.48
CA CYS A 8 -18.40 34.29 -9.19
C CYS A 8 -18.83 35.76 -9.05
N GLN A 9 -18.65 36.37 -7.88
CA GLN A 9 -18.92 37.80 -7.68
C GLN A 9 -17.97 38.68 -8.51
N LYS A 10 -16.67 38.37 -8.53
CA LYS A 10 -15.67 39.14 -9.31
C LYS A 10 -15.99 39.17 -10.80
N TYR A 11 -16.56 38.10 -11.33
CA TYR A 11 -16.85 37.95 -12.76
C TYR A 11 -18.35 38.03 -13.09
N HIS A 12 -19.19 38.48 -12.16
CA HIS A 12 -20.66 38.59 -12.32
C HIS A 12 -21.31 37.32 -12.89
N VAL A 13 -20.92 36.17 -12.33
CA VAL A 13 -21.45 34.86 -12.71
C VAL A 13 -22.69 34.54 -11.88
N HIS A 14 -23.79 34.24 -12.57
CA HIS A 14 -25.00 33.71 -11.96
C HIS A 14 -24.97 32.18 -11.91
N ILE A 15 -25.50 31.60 -10.83
CA ILE A 15 -25.56 30.15 -10.66
C ILE A 15 -27.02 29.71 -10.82
N LEU A 16 -27.26 28.76 -11.72
CA LEU A 16 -28.56 28.14 -11.92
C LEU A 16 -28.47 26.67 -11.52
N SER A 17 -29.08 26.31 -10.39
CA SER A 17 -29.27 24.91 -9.98
C SER A 17 -30.62 24.41 -10.52
N VAL A 18 -30.63 23.19 -11.05
CA VAL A 18 -31.85 22.53 -11.53
C VAL A 18 -32.85 22.33 -10.39
N HIS A 19 -32.36 22.06 -9.18
CA HIS A 19 -33.20 21.75 -8.03
C HIS A 19 -33.36 22.93 -7.06
N ASP A 20 -32.32 23.76 -6.92
CA ASP A 20 -32.27 24.79 -5.87
C ASP A 20 -32.57 26.21 -6.38
N GLY A 21 -32.77 26.32 -7.69
CA GLY A 21 -33.16 27.53 -8.40
C GLY A 21 -31.98 28.44 -8.77
N TYR A 22 -32.31 29.70 -9.00
CA TYR A 22 -31.38 30.74 -9.43
C TYR A 22 -30.74 31.46 -8.23
N PHE A 23 -29.44 31.74 -8.32
CA PHE A 23 -28.69 32.49 -7.33
C PHE A 23 -27.92 33.64 -7.97
N ASP A 24 -28.21 34.84 -7.51
CA ASP A 24 -27.50 36.06 -7.88
C ASP A 24 -26.37 36.35 -6.89
N MET A 25 -25.13 36.25 -7.34
CA MET A 25 -23.96 36.43 -6.46
C MET A 25 -23.77 37.88 -5.99
N ASP A 26 -24.45 38.85 -6.59
CA ASP A 26 -24.42 40.24 -6.14
C ASP A 26 -25.37 40.46 -4.94
N LYS A 27 -26.40 39.62 -4.77
CA LYS A 27 -27.35 39.68 -3.66
C LYS A 27 -26.82 38.97 -2.41
N ALA A 28 -26.86 39.67 -1.28
CA ALA A 28 -26.37 39.14 0.00
C ALA A 28 -27.15 37.89 0.47
N PHE A 29 -28.47 37.86 0.25
CA PHE A 29 -29.30 36.72 0.65
C PHE A 29 -29.02 35.46 -0.17
N ASP A 30 -28.86 35.58 -1.49
CA ASP A 30 -28.56 34.45 -2.37
C ASP A 30 -27.18 33.86 -2.05
N ARG A 31 -26.20 34.72 -1.72
CA ARG A 31 -24.90 34.30 -1.19
C ARG A 31 -25.04 33.52 0.13
N LEU A 32 -25.86 34.00 1.06
CA LEU A 32 -26.11 33.31 2.32
C LEU A 32 -26.78 31.95 2.09
N LYS A 33 -27.82 31.89 1.26
CA LYS A 33 -28.54 30.67 0.89
C LYS A 33 -27.60 29.64 0.27
N LEU A 34 -26.76 30.04 -0.68
CA LEU A 34 -25.78 29.16 -1.30
C LEU A 34 -24.75 28.63 -0.29
N ASN A 35 -24.25 29.47 0.62
CA ASN A 35 -23.34 29.02 1.68
C ASN A 35 -23.99 27.96 2.57
N ILE A 36 -25.23 28.16 2.97
CA ILE A 36 -25.97 27.19 3.78
C ILE A 36 -26.09 25.86 3.03
N PHE A 37 -26.45 25.88 1.74
CA PHE A 37 -26.53 24.64 0.96
C PHE A 37 -25.19 23.93 0.80
N ILE A 38 -24.10 24.66 0.58
CA ILE A 38 -22.78 24.06 0.53
C ILE A 38 -22.43 23.42 1.88
N SER A 39 -22.69 24.11 2.99
CA SER A 39 -22.44 23.56 4.33
C SER A 39 -23.31 22.35 4.64
N LEU A 40 -24.58 22.33 4.20
CA LEU A 40 -25.45 21.17 4.34
C LEU A 40 -24.95 19.99 3.50
N ALA A 41 -24.53 20.22 2.25
CA ALA A 41 -23.97 19.18 1.39
C ALA A 41 -22.65 18.61 1.94
N GLU A 42 -21.79 19.46 2.51
CA GLU A 42 -20.57 19.05 3.22
C GLU A 42 -20.94 18.16 4.42
N LEU A 43 -21.89 18.58 5.26
CA LEU A 43 -22.37 17.81 6.41
C LEU A 43 -22.99 16.46 6.01
N GLU A 44 -23.80 16.42 4.95
CA GLU A 44 -24.35 15.17 4.42
C GLU A 44 -23.27 14.23 3.90
N SER A 45 -22.26 14.77 3.20
CA SER A 45 -21.13 13.99 2.70
C SER A 45 -20.33 13.38 3.85
N ASP A 46 -20.09 14.14 4.91
CA ASP A 46 -19.42 13.66 6.11
C ASP A 46 -20.25 12.57 6.82
N ASN A 47 -21.55 12.79 6.97
CA ASN A 47 -22.47 11.80 7.54
C ASN A 47 -22.49 10.48 6.75
N ILE A 48 -22.52 10.55 5.41
CA ILE A 48 -22.42 9.36 4.55
C ILE A 48 -21.08 8.67 4.77
N GLY A 49 -19.99 9.43 4.86
CA GLY A 49 -18.66 8.91 5.18
C GLY A 49 -18.63 8.14 6.50
N GLU A 50 -19.24 8.69 7.55
CA GLU A 50 -19.38 8.02 8.85
C GLU A 50 -20.22 6.75 8.77
N GLN A 51 -21.36 6.79 8.08
CA GLN A 51 -22.23 5.62 7.90
C GLN A 51 -21.51 4.49 7.16
N VAL A 52 -20.77 4.80 6.08
CA VAL A 52 -19.95 3.81 5.36
C VAL A 52 -18.89 3.22 6.29
N LYS A 53 -18.20 4.06 7.06
CA LYS A 53 -17.19 3.61 8.03
C LYS A 53 -17.78 2.67 9.08
N ASN A 54 -18.94 3.00 9.61
CA ASN A 54 -19.67 2.17 10.59
C ASN A 54 -20.13 0.86 9.95
N GLY A 55 -20.66 0.89 8.73
CA GLY A 55 -21.04 -0.32 8.00
C GLY A 55 -19.86 -1.26 7.73
N LEU A 56 -18.70 -0.72 7.37
CA LEU A 56 -17.46 -1.50 7.20
C LEU A 56 -16.95 -2.07 8.52
N LYS A 57 -17.05 -1.32 9.62
CA LYS A 57 -16.70 -1.79 10.97
C LYS A 57 -17.60 -2.95 11.41
N GLU A 58 -18.90 -2.87 11.17
CA GLU A 58 -19.83 -3.97 11.50
C GLU A 58 -19.60 -5.19 10.61
N LYS A 59 -19.31 -5.02 9.31
CA LYS A 59 -18.89 -6.12 8.43
C LYS A 59 -17.61 -6.80 8.95
N ALA A 60 -16.64 -6.01 9.40
CA ALA A 60 -15.40 -6.50 10.01
C ALA A 60 -15.69 -7.34 11.27
N ARG A 61 -16.55 -6.81 12.14
CA ARG A 61 -17.00 -7.48 13.37
C ARG A 61 -17.70 -8.81 13.09
N GLN A 62 -18.44 -8.89 11.99
CA GLN A 62 -19.10 -10.12 11.54
C GLN A 62 -18.15 -11.10 10.83
N GLY A 63 -16.86 -10.77 10.69
CA GLY A 63 -15.90 -11.60 9.96
C GLY A 63 -16.17 -11.68 8.45
N LYS A 64 -16.91 -10.73 7.88
CA LYS A 64 -17.26 -10.70 6.46
C LYS A 64 -16.20 -10.00 5.63
N LEU A 65 -16.18 -10.28 4.33
CA LEU A 65 -15.29 -9.63 3.38
C LEU A 65 -15.55 -8.11 3.34
N ILE A 66 -14.53 -7.34 3.70
CA ILE A 66 -14.54 -5.86 3.66
C ILE A 66 -13.91 -5.36 2.35
N THR A 67 -13.03 -6.15 1.74
CA THR A 67 -12.30 -5.82 0.52
C THR A 67 -13.02 -6.34 -0.73
N THR A 68 -12.62 -5.89 -1.92
CA THR A 68 -13.24 -6.38 -3.17
C THR A 68 -12.95 -7.86 -3.44
N HIS A 69 -11.78 -8.34 -3.04
CA HIS A 69 -11.34 -9.71 -3.30
C HIS A 69 -10.77 -10.37 -2.04
N ALA A 70 -10.90 -11.70 -1.98
CA ALA A 70 -10.26 -12.51 -0.96
C ALA A 70 -8.72 -12.46 -1.12
N PRO A 71 -7.95 -12.55 -0.03
CA PRO A 71 -6.51 -12.77 -0.12
C PRO A 71 -6.20 -14.07 -0.87
N PHE A 72 -5.09 -14.08 -1.60
CA PHE A 72 -4.60 -15.29 -2.28
C PHE A 72 -4.49 -16.48 -1.31
N GLY A 73 -4.81 -17.69 -1.73
CA GLY A 73 -4.91 -18.86 -0.83
C GLY A 73 -6.29 -19.05 -0.21
N TYR A 74 -7.22 -18.10 -0.42
CA TYR A 74 -8.57 -18.16 0.12
C TYR A 74 -9.63 -17.89 -0.95
N THR A 75 -10.77 -18.56 -0.81
CA THR A 75 -11.99 -18.30 -1.56
C THR A 75 -13.06 -17.77 -0.61
N TYR A 76 -13.77 -16.72 -1.02
CA TYR A 76 -14.90 -16.18 -0.26
C TYR A 76 -16.21 -16.71 -0.85
N HIS A 77 -16.97 -17.48 -0.08
CA HIS A 77 -18.24 -18.05 -0.49
C HIS A 77 -19.24 -18.03 0.67
N ASN A 78 -20.51 -17.71 0.41
CA ASN A 78 -21.58 -17.67 1.41
C ASN A 78 -21.26 -16.88 2.70
N GLY A 79 -20.49 -15.81 2.58
CA GLY A 79 -20.17 -14.96 3.73
C GLY A 79 -18.92 -15.35 4.51
N THR A 80 -18.28 -16.47 4.20
CA THR A 80 -17.12 -17.01 4.93
C THR A 80 -15.91 -17.26 4.02
N PHE A 81 -14.71 -17.26 4.61
CA PHE A 81 -13.47 -17.60 3.92
C PHE A 81 -13.17 -19.09 4.05
N THR A 82 -12.83 -19.72 2.93
CA THR A 82 -12.41 -21.11 2.85
C THR A 82 -11.02 -21.20 2.22
N ILE A 83 -10.23 -22.19 2.61
CA ILE A 83 -8.90 -22.40 2.03
C ILE A 83 -9.05 -22.88 0.59
N ASN A 84 -8.41 -22.19 -0.35
CA ASN A 84 -8.31 -22.64 -1.72
C ASN A 84 -7.19 -23.69 -1.82
N GLN A 85 -7.53 -24.92 -2.21
CA GLN A 85 -6.59 -26.04 -2.23
C GLN A 85 -5.50 -25.90 -3.30
N ASP A 86 -5.74 -25.15 -4.37
CA ASP A 86 -4.76 -24.94 -5.44
C ASP A 86 -3.76 -23.83 -5.06
N GLU A 87 -4.25 -22.79 -4.37
CA GLU A 87 -3.45 -21.61 -4.03
C GLU A 87 -2.71 -21.72 -2.69
N ALA A 88 -3.31 -22.40 -1.70
CA ALA A 88 -2.74 -22.52 -0.36
C ALA A 88 -1.37 -23.22 -0.29
N PRO A 89 -1.07 -24.26 -1.11
CA PRO A 89 0.27 -24.84 -1.18
C PRO A 89 1.34 -23.80 -1.52
N THR A 90 1.06 -22.88 -2.43
CA THR A 90 1.98 -21.78 -2.79
C THR A 90 2.25 -20.87 -1.61
N VAL A 91 1.23 -20.54 -0.81
CA VAL A 91 1.40 -19.75 0.41
C VAL A 91 2.31 -20.48 1.41
N LYS A 92 2.09 -21.78 1.64
CA LYS A 92 2.93 -22.60 2.53
C LYS A 92 4.39 -22.65 2.03
N ALA A 93 4.59 -22.85 0.73
CA ALA A 93 5.92 -22.86 0.11
C ALA A 93 6.65 -21.51 0.30
N ILE A 94 5.95 -20.39 0.11
CA ILE A 94 6.50 -19.05 0.34
C ILE A 94 7.01 -18.89 1.78
N PHE A 95 6.19 -19.25 2.77
CA PHE A 95 6.61 -19.17 4.18
C PHE A 95 7.76 -20.12 4.48
N HIS A 96 7.74 -21.35 3.95
CA HIS A 96 8.82 -22.32 4.10
C HIS A 96 10.16 -21.77 3.58
N TYR A 97 10.21 -21.31 2.32
CA TYR A 97 11.43 -20.73 1.75
C TYR A 97 11.88 -19.46 2.47
N TYR A 98 10.93 -18.64 2.93
CA TYR A 98 11.30 -17.42 3.64
C TYR A 98 11.93 -17.70 5.00
N LEU A 99 11.41 -18.69 5.75
CA LEU A 99 11.96 -19.14 7.03
C LEU A 99 13.36 -19.76 6.88
N GLN A 100 13.65 -20.37 5.72
CA GLN A 100 15.02 -20.81 5.36
C GLN A 100 15.98 -19.65 5.05
N GLY A 101 15.51 -18.40 5.08
CA GLY A 101 16.34 -17.21 4.90
C GLY A 101 16.37 -16.66 3.47
N TYR A 102 15.66 -17.25 2.52
CA TYR A 102 15.62 -16.73 1.15
C TYR A 102 15.00 -15.31 1.06
N GLY A 103 15.46 -14.52 0.09
CA GLY A 103 14.93 -13.18 -0.19
C GLY A 103 13.75 -13.23 -1.16
N TYR A 104 12.90 -12.20 -1.16
CA TYR A 104 11.66 -12.18 -1.96
C TYR A 104 11.87 -12.47 -3.46
N LYS A 105 12.95 -11.94 -4.06
CA LYS A 105 13.29 -12.18 -5.47
C LYS A 105 13.65 -13.65 -5.73
N LYS A 106 14.43 -14.25 -4.83
CA LYS A 106 14.85 -15.65 -4.95
C LYS A 106 13.66 -16.60 -4.76
N ILE A 107 12.76 -16.28 -3.84
CA ILE A 107 11.50 -17.02 -3.65
C ILE A 107 10.64 -16.94 -4.92
N ALA A 108 10.43 -15.75 -5.48
CA ALA A 108 9.67 -15.59 -6.72
C ALA A 108 10.25 -16.42 -7.88
N GLN A 109 11.59 -16.49 -8.00
CA GLN A 109 12.26 -17.33 -9.01
C GLN A 109 12.04 -18.82 -8.77
N TYR A 110 12.08 -19.29 -7.51
CA TYR A 110 11.78 -20.70 -7.21
C TYR A 110 10.34 -21.08 -7.54
N LEU A 111 9.39 -20.18 -7.27
CA LEU A 111 7.99 -20.39 -7.67
C LEU A 111 7.85 -20.48 -9.19
N GLU A 112 8.60 -19.66 -9.94
CA GLU A 112 8.59 -19.71 -11.43
C GLU A 112 9.18 -21.01 -12.00
N THR A 113 10.06 -21.70 -11.27
CA THR A 113 10.66 -22.97 -11.69
C THR A 113 9.86 -24.21 -11.29
N ASP A 114 8.94 -24.06 -10.34
CA ASP A 114 8.18 -25.18 -9.78
C ASP A 114 6.77 -25.19 -10.37
N ASN A 115 6.46 -26.21 -11.18
CA ASN A 115 5.18 -26.33 -11.87
C ASN A 115 3.99 -26.60 -10.93
N GLN A 116 4.23 -26.94 -9.65
CA GLN A 116 3.17 -27.15 -8.67
C GLN A 116 2.72 -25.86 -7.98
N ASN A 117 3.53 -24.81 -8.07
CA ASN A 117 3.27 -23.54 -7.41
C ASN A 117 2.80 -22.46 -8.39
N ILE A 118 2.00 -21.52 -7.91
CA ILE A 118 1.50 -20.42 -8.71
C ILE A 118 2.52 -19.29 -8.71
N ASN A 119 2.91 -18.84 -9.89
CA ASN A 119 3.90 -17.78 -10.08
C ASN A 119 3.51 -16.48 -9.37
N ARG A 120 4.45 -15.91 -8.61
CA ARG A 120 4.25 -14.64 -7.89
C ARG A 120 5.45 -13.72 -8.04
N LYS A 121 5.17 -12.45 -8.31
CA LYS A 121 6.19 -11.40 -8.36
C LYS A 121 6.70 -11.07 -6.95
N PRO A 122 7.93 -10.53 -6.81
CA PRO A 122 8.54 -10.29 -5.50
C PRO A 122 7.70 -9.42 -4.55
N TYR A 123 6.94 -8.44 -5.07
CA TYR A 123 6.06 -7.61 -4.26
C TYR A 123 4.85 -8.38 -3.73
N GLN A 124 4.34 -9.37 -4.49
CA GLN A 124 3.25 -10.25 -4.05
C GLN A 124 3.74 -11.21 -2.96
N VAL A 125 4.94 -11.79 -3.12
CA VAL A 125 5.60 -12.60 -2.09
C VAL A 125 5.74 -11.81 -0.79
N ARG A 126 6.20 -10.55 -0.87
CA ARG A 126 6.27 -9.65 0.29
C ARG A 126 4.89 -9.42 0.92
N ALA A 127 3.87 -9.15 0.10
CA ALA A 127 2.51 -8.94 0.60
C ALA A 127 1.97 -10.17 1.33
N ILE A 128 2.27 -11.38 0.83
CA ILE A 128 1.88 -12.64 1.47
C ILE A 128 2.54 -12.79 2.84
N ILE A 129 3.85 -12.59 2.92
CA ILE A 129 4.61 -12.72 4.17
C ILE A 129 4.18 -11.68 5.22
N MET A 130 3.74 -10.50 4.79
CA MET A 130 3.30 -9.43 5.69
C MET A 130 1.86 -9.55 6.18
N ASN A 131 1.06 -10.42 5.57
CA ASN A 131 -0.37 -10.47 5.86
C ASN A 131 -0.64 -11.43 7.04
N PRO A 132 -1.15 -10.93 8.19
CA PRO A 132 -1.44 -11.77 9.35
C PRO A 132 -2.65 -12.70 9.13
N ASN A 133 -3.47 -12.46 8.10
CA ASN A 133 -4.65 -13.29 7.83
C ASN A 133 -4.30 -14.77 7.64
N TYR A 134 -3.10 -15.08 7.14
CA TYR A 134 -2.66 -16.46 6.91
C TYR A 134 -2.50 -17.30 8.19
N CYS A 135 -2.31 -16.66 9.35
CA CYS A 135 -2.31 -17.33 10.65
C CYS A 135 -3.61 -17.13 11.44
N GLY A 136 -4.69 -16.67 10.77
CA GLY A 136 -6.01 -16.48 11.39
C GLY A 136 -6.15 -15.17 12.19
N ARG A 137 -5.13 -14.31 12.22
CA ARG A 137 -5.17 -12.99 12.87
C ARG A 137 -5.54 -11.92 11.85
N VAL A 138 -6.68 -11.28 12.02
CA VAL A 138 -7.08 -10.15 11.16
C VAL A 138 -6.87 -8.85 11.92
N ILE A 139 -5.96 -8.03 11.43
CA ILE A 139 -5.72 -6.68 11.97
C ILE A 139 -6.04 -5.71 10.85
N ASN A 140 -7.07 -4.90 11.06
CA ASN A 140 -7.44 -3.84 10.15
C ASN A 140 -7.65 -2.53 10.92
N GLN A 141 -7.98 -1.45 10.21
CA GLN A 141 -8.24 -0.13 10.81
C GLN A 141 -9.45 -0.08 11.76
N TYR A 142 -10.26 -1.14 11.80
CA TYR A 142 -11.48 -1.24 12.60
C TYR A 142 -11.31 -2.07 13.88
N GLY A 143 -10.22 -2.84 13.98
CA GLY A 143 -9.89 -3.64 15.15
C GLY A 143 -9.07 -4.89 14.83
N GLN A 144 -8.86 -5.70 15.87
CA GLN A 144 -8.31 -7.03 15.76
C GLN A 144 -9.44 -8.06 15.91
N TYR A 145 -9.51 -8.99 14.97
CA TYR A 145 -10.48 -10.08 14.97
C TYR A 145 -9.74 -11.40 14.80
N ASP A 146 -10.11 -12.37 15.63
CA ASP A 146 -9.55 -13.72 15.58
C ASP A 146 -10.50 -14.66 14.82
N ASN A 147 -9.93 -15.67 14.14
CA ASN A 147 -10.66 -16.76 13.47
C ASN A 147 -11.54 -16.36 12.27
N MET A 148 -11.36 -15.18 11.69
CA MET A 148 -12.05 -14.78 10.46
C MET A 148 -11.58 -15.56 9.22
N PHE A 149 -10.32 -16.01 9.23
CA PHE A 149 -9.75 -16.86 8.18
C PHE A 149 -9.31 -18.20 8.78
N PRO A 150 -9.57 -19.33 8.10
CA PRO A 150 -8.95 -20.59 8.48
C PRO A 150 -7.43 -20.50 8.30
N PRO A 151 -6.62 -20.85 9.31
CA PRO A 151 -5.16 -20.65 9.24
C PRO A 151 -4.53 -21.58 8.19
N ILE A 152 -3.75 -21.03 7.26
CA ILE A 152 -2.93 -21.80 6.31
C ILE A 152 -1.57 -22.13 6.93
N ILE A 153 -1.05 -21.23 7.78
CA ILE A 153 0.21 -21.36 8.50
C ILE A 153 -0.01 -21.18 10.01
N SER A 154 0.88 -21.76 10.83
CA SER A 154 0.81 -21.60 12.28
C SER A 154 1.21 -20.19 12.72
N ILE A 155 0.66 -19.75 13.85
CA ILE A 155 1.02 -18.48 14.49
C ILE A 155 2.53 -18.38 14.73
N SER A 156 3.16 -19.46 15.21
CA SER A 156 4.60 -19.49 15.49
C SER A 156 5.44 -19.29 14.23
N SER A 157 5.08 -19.93 13.11
CA SER A 157 5.77 -19.75 11.82
C SER A 157 5.63 -18.32 11.29
N TYR A 158 4.45 -17.69 11.47
CA TYR A 158 4.24 -16.29 11.10
C TYR A 158 5.15 -15.37 11.91
N GLU A 159 5.17 -15.53 13.23
CA GLU A 159 5.95 -14.70 14.14
C GLU A 159 7.45 -14.82 13.86
N GLN A 160 7.95 -16.04 13.64
CA GLN A 160 9.32 -16.28 13.20
C GLN A 160 9.65 -15.55 11.90
N ALA A 161 8.75 -15.57 10.91
CA ALA A 161 8.93 -14.84 9.66
C ALA A 161 8.99 -13.31 9.90
N GLN A 162 8.18 -12.76 10.81
CA GLN A 162 8.24 -11.33 11.15
C GLN A 162 9.54 -10.95 11.86
N ILE A 163 10.05 -11.81 12.75
CA ILE A 163 11.36 -11.60 13.40
C ILE A 163 12.48 -11.58 12.37
N LEU A 164 12.57 -12.59 11.49
CA LEU A 164 13.56 -12.63 10.41
C LEU A 164 13.49 -11.40 9.50
N ARG A 165 12.27 -10.89 9.24
CA ARG A 165 12.06 -9.67 8.44
C ARG A 165 12.62 -8.43 9.13
N SER A 166 12.39 -8.28 10.44
CA SER A 166 12.88 -7.12 11.20
C SER A 166 14.42 -7.12 11.28
N GLU A 167 15.02 -8.30 11.43
CA GLU A 167 16.48 -8.49 11.44
C GLU A 167 17.12 -8.17 10.08
N LYS A 168 16.51 -8.62 8.97
CA LYS A 168 17.00 -8.33 7.60
C LYS A 168 17.01 -6.84 7.29
N HIS A 169 16.08 -6.07 7.84
CA HIS A 169 16.04 -4.62 7.66
C HIS A 169 17.21 -3.88 8.34
N ARG A 170 17.86 -4.49 9.33
CA ARG A 170 18.88 -3.85 10.16
C ARG A 170 20.32 -4.02 9.63
N LYS A 171 20.62 -5.09 8.91
CA LYS A 171 21.98 -5.36 8.38
C LYS A 171 22.26 -4.61 7.08
N ARG A 172 22.34 -3.27 7.14
CA ARG A 172 23.01 -2.50 6.08
C ARG A 172 24.51 -2.71 6.27
N THR A 173 25.14 -3.50 5.40
CA THR A 173 26.60 -3.51 5.33
C THR A 173 27.06 -2.08 5.04
N PRO A 174 27.97 -1.50 5.84
CA PRO A 174 28.58 -0.22 5.52
C PRO A 174 29.08 -0.28 4.08
N SER A 175 28.68 0.70 3.28
CA SER A 175 29.21 0.83 1.94
C SER A 175 30.74 0.89 2.03
N ALA A 176 31.45 -0.05 1.41
CA ALA A 176 32.92 0.01 1.31
C ALA A 176 33.39 1.33 0.68
N ASN A 177 32.51 2.01 -0.04
CA ASN A 177 32.69 3.37 -0.47
C ASN A 177 32.35 4.35 0.67
N GLN A 178 33.40 4.86 1.32
CA GLN A 178 33.35 5.83 2.41
C GLN A 178 32.92 7.25 1.98
N LEU A 179 33.02 7.56 0.68
CA LEU A 179 32.69 8.87 0.11
C LEU A 179 31.31 8.90 -0.56
N LYS A 180 30.54 7.80 -0.46
CA LYS A 180 29.18 7.72 -0.98
C LYS A 180 28.35 8.87 -0.41
N GLN A 181 27.74 9.65 -1.30
CA GLN A 181 26.92 10.82 -0.99
C GLN A 181 27.65 12.04 -0.39
N LYS A 182 28.98 12.01 -0.26
CA LYS A 182 29.77 13.11 0.33
C LYS A 182 30.37 14.06 -0.71
N ILE A 183 30.61 13.58 -1.94
CA ILE A 183 31.25 14.38 -2.99
C ILE A 183 30.18 15.02 -3.87
N LYS A 184 30.26 16.33 -4.08
CA LYS A 184 29.40 17.11 -4.97
C LYS A 184 30.13 17.50 -6.25
N CYS A 185 29.42 17.52 -7.36
CA CYS A 185 29.92 18.04 -8.62
C CYS A 185 30.05 19.57 -8.50
N PRO A 186 31.21 20.16 -8.82
CA PRO A 186 31.37 21.61 -8.80
C PRO A 186 30.56 22.32 -9.90
N CYS A 187 30.23 21.63 -10.99
CA CYS A 187 29.55 22.25 -12.13
C CYS A 187 28.01 22.29 -11.98
N CYS A 188 27.39 21.23 -11.47
CA CYS A 188 25.92 21.12 -11.38
C CYS A 188 25.38 20.90 -9.95
N GLY A 189 26.24 20.79 -8.94
CA GLY A 189 25.84 20.54 -7.55
C GLY A 189 25.32 19.12 -7.27
N ALA A 190 25.17 18.27 -8.28
CA ALA A 190 24.72 16.89 -8.10
C ALA A 190 25.73 16.06 -7.29
N THR A 191 25.24 15.08 -6.54
CA THR A 191 26.08 14.13 -5.82
C THR A 191 26.79 13.19 -6.80
N LEU A 192 28.12 13.08 -6.74
CA LEU A 192 28.86 12.18 -7.63
C LEU A 192 28.52 10.71 -7.36
N THR A 193 28.36 9.92 -8.43
CA THR A 193 28.07 8.49 -8.38
C THR A 193 29.35 7.68 -8.59
N ASN A 194 29.43 6.49 -7.99
CA ASN A 194 30.59 5.63 -8.17
C ASN A 194 30.46 4.81 -9.45
N MET A 195 31.48 4.86 -10.31
CA MET A 195 31.60 4.03 -11.50
C MET A 195 32.78 3.07 -11.31
N THR A 196 32.52 1.77 -11.45
CA THR A 196 33.56 0.74 -11.31
C THR A 196 33.89 0.16 -12.68
N ILE A 197 35.15 0.26 -13.10
CA ILE A 197 35.65 -0.35 -14.34
C ILE A 197 36.46 -1.59 -13.96
N ARG A 198 36.00 -2.76 -14.42
CA ARG A 198 36.69 -4.05 -14.24
C ARG A 198 37.51 -4.36 -15.49
N ARG A 199 38.83 -4.53 -15.34
CA ARG A 199 39.72 -4.97 -16.42
C ARG A 199 40.22 -6.38 -16.10
N LYS A 200 40.26 -7.29 -17.09
CA LYS A 200 40.65 -8.70 -16.89
C LYS A 200 42.12 -8.86 -16.44
N GLN A 201 42.98 -7.91 -16.78
CA GLN A 201 44.44 -7.99 -16.61
C GLN A 201 44.99 -7.02 -15.53
N TYR A 202 44.15 -6.15 -14.96
CA TYR A 202 44.54 -5.14 -13.96
C TYR A 202 43.54 -5.04 -12.82
N ASN A 203 43.95 -4.45 -11.70
CA ASN A 203 43.07 -4.18 -10.55
C ASN A 203 41.83 -3.38 -10.95
N THR A 204 40.73 -3.64 -10.23
CA THR A 204 39.45 -2.93 -10.43
C THR A 204 39.60 -1.45 -10.10
N LEU A 205 39.33 -0.57 -11.07
CA LEU A 205 39.39 0.89 -10.89
C LEU A 205 38.01 1.43 -10.48
N ARG A 206 37.98 2.36 -9.53
CA ARG A 206 36.76 3.02 -9.04
C ARG A 206 36.88 4.53 -9.23
N TYR A 207 35.94 5.10 -9.97
CA TYR A 207 35.84 6.52 -10.27
C TYR A 207 34.61 7.12 -9.59
N TYR A 208 34.62 8.44 -9.38
CA TYR A 208 33.43 9.23 -9.06
C TYR A 208 33.09 10.10 -10.26
N VAL A 209 31.91 9.91 -10.81
CA VAL A 209 31.46 10.60 -12.03
C VAL A 209 30.23 11.44 -11.75
N CYS A 210 30.10 12.54 -12.47
CA CYS A 210 28.90 13.35 -12.41
C CYS A 210 27.76 12.58 -13.10
N PRO A 211 26.56 12.47 -12.49
CA PRO A 211 25.43 11.79 -13.12
C PRO A 211 24.79 12.59 -14.27
N GLN A 212 25.23 13.85 -14.46
CA GLN A 212 24.76 14.75 -15.53
C GLN A 212 25.77 14.88 -16.67
N ASN A 213 26.78 13.99 -16.69
CA ASN A 213 27.84 13.98 -17.69
C ASN A 213 27.42 13.29 -18.99
#